data_AF-A0A7C5VJC9-F1
#
_entry.id   AF-A0A7C5VJC9-F1
#
_cell.length_a   1.000
_cell.length_b   1.000
_cell.length_c   1.000
_cell.angle_alpha   90.00
_cell.angle_beta   90.00
_cell.angle_gamma   90.00
#
_symmetry.space_group_name_H-M   'P 1'
#
loop_
_entity.id
_entity.type
_entity.pdbx_description
1 polymer ?
#
loop_
_entity_poly.entity_id
_entity_poly.type
_entity_poly.pdbx_seq_one_letter_code
_entity_poly.pdbx_strand_id
1 'polypeptide(L)' 'LSAAIAALLALGKPLEGAVGEAKAYLTRALETAPGLGRGHGPLNHFA' A
#
# COMPACT_ATOMS: atom_id res chain seq x y z
N LEU A 1 -5.05 -0.09 0.29
CA LEU A 1 -4.98 0.06 -1.18
C LEU A 1 -5.52 1.41 -1.66
N SER A 2 -6.81 1.70 -1.45
CA SER A 2 -7.46 2.94 -1.91
C SER A 2 -6.72 4.22 -1.49
N ALA A 3 -6.21 4.28 -0.25
CA ALA A 3 -5.43 5.43 0.23
C ALA A 3 -4.15 5.68 -0.59
N ALA A 4 -3.43 4.62 -1.00
CA ALA A 4 -2.23 4.75 -1.82
C ALA A 4 -2.58 5.22 -3.25
N ILE A 5 -3.69 4.72 -3.82
CA ILE A 5 -4.19 5.19 -5.12
C ILE A 5 -4.54 6.68 -5.03
N ALA A 6 -5.30 7.09 -4.00
CA ALA A 6 -5.68 8.49 -3.80
C ALA A 6 -4.46 9.40 -3.65
N ALA A 7 -3.44 8.98 -2.89
CA ALA A 7 -2.19 9.72 -2.75
C ALA A 7 -1.46 9.89 -4.09
N LEU A 8 -1.35 8.83 -4.89
CA LEU A 8 -0.69 8.87 -6.20
C LEU A 8 -1.46 9.73 -7.22
N LEU A 9 -2.79 9.69 -7.18
CA LEU A 9 -3.64 10.60 -7.97
C LEU A 9 -3.44 12.06 -7.53
N ALA A 10 -3.34 12.33 -6.24
CA ALA A 10 -3.03 13.67 -5.72
C ALA A 10 -1.65 14.16 -6.15
N LEU A 11 -0.71 13.25 -6.41
CA LEU A 11 0.61 13.54 -6.99
C LEU A 11 0.57 13.67 -8.54
N GLY A 12 -0.60 13.60 -9.17
CA GLY A 12 -0.78 13.80 -10.62
C GLY A 12 -0.48 12.56 -11.47
N LYS A 13 -0.36 11.37 -10.88
CA LYS A 13 -0.15 10.13 -11.63
C LYS A 13 -1.40 9.79 -12.46
N PRO A 14 -1.26 9.26 -13.69
CA PRO A 14 -2.40 8.72 -14.43
C PRO A 14 -3.00 7.52 -13.67
N LEU A 15 -4.30 7.27 -13.83
CA LEU A 15 -5.04 6.27 -13.05
C LEU A 15 -4.39 4.88 -13.10
N GLU A 16 -4.02 4.39 -14.28
CA GLU A 16 -3.37 3.09 -14.44
C GLU A 16 -2.03 3.01 -13.69
N GLY A 17 -1.22 4.07 -13.79
CA GLY A 17 0.05 4.17 -13.06
C GLY A 17 -0.15 4.23 -11.54
N ALA A 18 -1.13 5.01 -11.07
CA ALA A 18 -1.48 5.11 -9.66
C ALA A 18 -1.93 3.76 -9.09
N VAL A 19 -2.73 2.99 -9.84
CA VAL A 19 -3.15 1.65 -9.42
C VAL A 19 -1.97 0.67 -9.39
N GLY A 20 -1.10 0.71 -10.40
CA GLY A 20 0.09 -0.13 -10.48
C GLY A 20 1.04 0.10 -9.28
N GLU A 21 1.38 1.35 -9.02
CA GLU A 21 2.26 1.73 -7.90
C GLU A 21 1.62 1.45 -6.54
N ALA A 22 0.31 1.69 -6.39
CA ALA A 22 -0.40 1.38 -5.14
C ALA A 22 -0.44 -0.13 -4.83
N LYS A 23 -0.56 -0.98 -5.86
CA LYS A 23 -0.47 -2.44 -5.69
C LYS A 23 0.94 -2.86 -5.30
N ALA A 24 1.98 -2.31 -5.93
CA ALA A 24 3.36 -2.58 -5.57
C ALA A 24 3.68 -2.17 -4.12
N TYR A 25 3.19 -0.99 -3.69
CA TYR A 25 3.25 -0.56 -2.30
C TYR A 25 2.56 -1.55 -1.35
N LEU A 26 1.33 -1.97 -1.67
CA LEU A 26 0.59 -2.91 -0.84
C LEU A 26 1.29 -4.26 -0.72
N THR A 27 1.86 -4.77 -1.81
CA THR A 27 2.62 -6.04 -1.80
C THR A 27 3.78 -5.96 -0.81
N ARG A 28 4.62 -4.93 -0.87
CA ARG A 28 5.74 -4.75 0.08
C ARG A 28 5.28 -4.60 1.52
N ALA A 29 4.18 -3.87 1.72
CA ALA A 29 3.57 -3.66 3.02
C ALA A 29 3.08 -4.97 3.67
N LEU A 30 2.58 -5.90 2.85
CA LEU A 30 2.18 -7.23 3.29
C LEU A 30 3.39 -8.12 3.57
N GLU A 31 4.40 -8.10 2.69
CA GLU A 31 5.64 -8.89 2.84
C GLU A 31 6.42 -8.53 4.11
N THR A 32 6.37 -7.26 4.51
CA THR A 32 7.11 -6.73 5.67
C THR A 32 6.24 -6.51 6.90
N ALA A 33 5.07 -7.14 6.97
CA ALA A 33 4.13 -6.99 8.09
C ALA A 33 4.83 -7.24 9.46
N PRO A 34 4.62 -6.39 10.47
CA PRO A 34 5.41 -6.39 11.71
C PRO A 34 5.05 -7.51 12.70
N GLY A 35 4.13 -8.41 12.37
CA GLY A 35 3.74 -9.53 13.25
C GLY A 35 3.09 -9.10 14.57
N LEU A 36 2.40 -7.95 14.61
CA LEU A 36 1.76 -7.43 15.82
C LEU A 36 0.42 -8.12 16.11
N GLY A 37 0.24 -8.58 17.35
CA GLY A 37 -1.00 -9.22 17.83
C GLY A 37 -1.00 -10.75 17.68
N ARG A 38 -2.13 -11.37 18.02
CA ARG A 38 -2.33 -12.85 17.99
C ARG A 38 -3.38 -13.30 16.96
N GLY A 39 -3.75 -12.41 16.05
CA GLY A 39 -4.74 -12.63 14.99
C GLY A 39 -4.23 -12.12 13.63
N HIS A 40 -5.11 -11.61 12.78
CA HIS A 40 -4.70 -10.94 11.54
C HIS A 40 -4.06 -9.58 11.86
N GLY A 41 -2.73 -9.56 11.94
CA GLY A 41 -1.96 -8.37 12.22
C GLY A 41 -2.03 -7.33 11.10
N PRO A 42 -1.69 -6.06 11.40
CA PRO A 42 -1.65 -5.01 10.40
C PRO A 42 -0.53 -5.26 9.38
N LEU A 43 -0.66 -4.63 8.22
CA LEU A 43 0.44 -4.49 7.25
C LEU A 43 1.44 -3.43 7.72
N ASN A 44 2.63 -3.40 7.11
CA ASN A 44 3.63 -2.37 7.37
C ASN A 44 3.45 -1.16 6.45
N HIS A 45 3.01 -0.03 7.00
CA HIS A 45 2.85 1.20 6.23
C HIS A 45 4.17 1.89 5.84
N PHE A 46 5.29 1.52 6.46
CA PHE A 46 6.63 2.09 6.25
C PHE A 46 7.47 1.31 5.22
N ALA A 47 6.85 0.41 4.45
CA ALA A 47 7.49 -0.45 3.46
C ALA A 47 7.82 0.21 2.11
#